data_AF-A0A955RVU6-F1
#
_entry.id   AF-A0A955RVU6-F1
#
_cell.length_a   1.000
_cell.length_b   1.000
_cell.length_c   1.000
_cell.angle_alpha   90.00
_cell.angle_beta   90.00
_cell.angle_gamma   90.00
#
_symmetry.space_group_name_H-M   'P 1'
#
loop_
_entity.id
_entity.type
_entity.pdbx_description
1 polymer ?
#
loop_
_entity_poly.entity_id
_entity_poly.type
_entity_poly.pdbx_seq_one_letter_code
_entity_poly.pdbx_strand_id
1 'polypeptide(L)' 'MSLKSSLRSELKKNLSNLDANLKRRQSEAVQKLFLNTDFYREANSIACYCSESRSEVETISLIKYMIKDGKKV' A
#
# COMPACT_ATOMS: atom_id res chain seq x y z
N MET A 1 -25.62 -7.54 10.04
CA MET A 1 -24.78 -6.88 9.01
C MET A 1 -24.44 -5.41 9.32
N SER A 2 -24.55 -4.91 10.57
CA SER A 2 -24.44 -3.45 10.84
C SER A 2 -23.01 -2.94 11.12
N LEU A 3 -22.24 -3.57 12.02
CA LEU A 3 -20.97 -2.98 12.50
C LEU A 3 -19.87 -2.88 11.42
N LYS A 4 -19.63 -3.96 10.65
CA LYS A 4 -18.62 -3.96 9.56
C LYS A 4 -18.92 -2.90 8.49
N SER A 5 -20.20 -2.65 8.21
CA SER A 5 -20.61 -1.63 7.23
C SER A 5 -20.34 -0.23 7.77
N SER A 6 -20.77 0.05 9.01
CA SER A 6 -20.53 1.34 9.67
C SER A 6 -19.04 1.68 9.75
N LEU A 7 -18.20 0.71 10.15
CA LEU A 7 -16.76 0.92 10.24
C LEU A 7 -16.13 1.20 8.87
N ARG A 8 -16.54 0.48 7.82
CA ARG A 8 -16.04 0.76 6.45
C ARG A 8 -16.40 2.16 5.98
N SER A 9 -17.61 2.62 6.27
CA SER A 9 -18.04 3.98 5.91
C SER A 9 -17.22 5.05 6.64
N GLU A 10 -16.93 4.83 7.92
CA GLU A 10 -16.07 5.72 8.71
C GLU A 10 -14.64 5.73 8.17
N LEU A 11 -14.04 4.56 7.92
CA LEU A 11 -12.70 4.45 7.34
C LEU A 11 -12.61 5.14 5.97
N LYS A 12 -13.58 4.94 5.09
CA LYS A 12 -13.64 5.62 3.79
C LYS A 12 -13.68 7.13 3.94
N LYS A 13 -14.48 7.65 4.87
CA LYS A 13 -14.56 9.10 5.14
C LYS A 13 -13.24 9.66 5.67
N ASN A 14 -12.56 8.93 6.55
CA ASN A 14 -11.26 9.34 7.07
C ASN A 14 -10.20 9.36 5.96
N LEU A 15 -10.18 8.31 5.14
CA LEU A 15 -9.23 8.17 4.04
C LEU A 15 -9.47 9.15 2.89
N SER A 16 -10.73 9.51 2.59
CA SER A 16 -11.04 10.50 1.54
C SER A 16 -10.56 11.92 1.89
N ASN A 17 -10.44 12.21 3.18
CA ASN A 17 -10.02 13.51 3.70
C ASN A 17 -8.52 13.57 4.00
N LEU A 18 -7.77 12.49 3.71
CA LEU A 18 -6.34 12.44 3.99
C LEU A 18 -5.60 13.37 3.03
N ASP A 19 -4.75 14.23 3.59
CA ASP A 19 -3.88 15.11 2.81
C ASP A 19 -2.96 14.29 1.89
N ALA A 20 -2.78 14.76 0.66
CA ALA A 20 -2.02 14.05 -0.36
C ALA A 20 -0.53 13.92 0.00
N ASN A 21 0.06 14.94 0.64
CA ASN A 21 1.46 14.89 1.07
C ASN A 21 1.63 13.95 2.25
N LEU A 22 0.69 13.94 3.20
CA LEU A 22 0.66 12.99 4.29
C LEU A 22 0.53 11.55 3.76
N LYS A 23 -0.40 11.30 2.84
CA LYS A 23 -0.58 9.99 2.16
C LYS A 23 0.73 9.53 1.53
N ARG A 24 1.40 10.40 0.78
CA ARG A 24 2.67 10.08 0.11
C ARG A 24 3.76 9.71 1.12
N ARG A 25 3.97 10.53 2.15
CA ARG A 25 4.97 10.26 3.21
C ARG A 25 4.70 8.94 3.94
N GLN A 26 3.43 8.66 4.27
CA GLN A 26 3.06 7.41 4.92
C GLN A 26 3.24 6.21 3.98
N SER A 27 2.90 6.35 2.70
CA SER A 27 3.13 5.30 1.70
C SER A 27 4.62 4.97 1.57
N GLU A 28 5.49 5.99 1.48
CA GLU A 28 6.94 5.82 1.46
C GLU A 28 7.46 5.12 2.73
N ALA A 29 6.93 5.47 3.91
CA ALA A 29 7.31 4.82 5.16
C ALA A 29 6.92 3.34 5.20
N VAL A 30 5.69 3.01 4.79
CA VAL A 30 5.21 1.62 4.72
C VAL A 30 6.02 0.81 3.71
N GLN A 31 6.32 1.37 2.54
CA GLN A 31 7.17 0.73 1.53
C GLN A 31 8.55 0.40 2.08
N LYS A 32 9.21 1.34 2.78
CA LYS A 32 10.52 1.10 3.41
C LYS A 32 10.47 -0.03 4.44
N LEU A 33 9.41 -0.08 5.26
CA LEU A 33 9.23 -1.16 6.23
C LEU A 33 9.07 -2.51 5.52
N PHE A 34 8.25 -2.57 4.47
CA PHE A 34 8.05 -3.78 3.68
C PHE A 34 9.37 -4.28 3.06
N LEU A 35 10.14 -3.39 2.42
CA LEU A 35 11.41 -3.76 1.76
C LEU A 35 12.49 -4.26 2.74
N ASN A 36 12.42 -3.88 4.01
CA ASN A 36 13.38 -4.29 5.04
C ASN A 36 13.04 -5.64 5.71
N THR A 37 11.98 -6.31 5.27
CA THR A 37 11.54 -7.57 5.88
C THR A 37 12.23 -8.78 5.26
N ASP A 38 12.32 -9.87 6.03
CA ASP A 38 12.86 -11.15 5.53
C ASP A 38 11.99 -11.72 4.41
N PHE A 39 10.66 -11.63 4.54
CA PHE A 39 9.75 -12.15 3.53
C PHE A 39 9.89 -11.43 2.18
N TYR A 40 10.21 -10.13 2.15
CA TYR A 40 10.50 -9.45 0.89
C TYR A 40 11.81 -9.96 0.28
N ARG A 41 12.85 -10.08 1.10
CA ARG A 41 14.18 -10.53 0.66
C ARG A 41 14.12 -11.94 0.07
N GLU A 42 13.41 -12.85 0.72
CA GLU A 42 13.31 -14.27 0.36
C GLU A 42 12.31 -14.55 -0.77
N ALA A 43 11.30 -13.70 -0.95
CA ALA A 43 10.29 -13.92 -1.98
C ALA A 43 10.89 -13.78 -3.39
N ASN A 44 10.56 -14.70 -4.30
CA ASN A 44 10.88 -14.58 -5.73
C ASN A 44 9.67 -14.13 -6.57
N SER A 45 8.46 -14.29 -6.02
CA SER A 45 7.20 -13.87 -6.63
C SER A 45 6.34 -13.19 -5.58
N ILE A 46 5.79 -12.03 -5.91
CA ILE A 46 5.06 -11.16 -4.99
C ILE A 46 3.77 -10.68 -5.66
N ALA A 47 2.61 -11.09 -5.16
CA ALA A 47 1.35 -10.51 -5.60
C ALA A 47 1.17 -9.13 -4.96
N CYS A 48 1.02 -8.10 -5.78
CA CYS A 48 0.80 -6.73 -5.32
C CYS A 48 -0.38 -6.10 -6.06
N TYR A 49 -1.27 -5.41 -5.34
CA TYR A 49 -2.38 -4.70 -5.95
C TYR A 49 -1.89 -3.38 -6.56
N CYS A 50 -2.53 -2.95 -7.66
CA CYS A 50 -2.35 -1.60 -8.19
C CYS A 50 -3.26 -0.65 -7.41
N SER A 51 -2.67 0.31 -6.69
CA SER A 51 -3.45 1.33 -5.99
C SER A 51 -4.15 2.25 -6.99
N GLU A 52 -5.48 2.13 -7.09
CA GLU A 52 -6.29 2.95 -8.00
C GLU A 52 -6.94 4.14 -7.29
N SER A 53 -6.96 4.14 -5.95
CA SER A 53 -7.70 5.13 -5.17
C SER A 53 -6.82 6.03 -4.30
N ARG A 54 -7.34 7.22 -4.00
CA ARG A 54 -6.76 8.11 -2.97
C ARG A 54 -6.73 7.48 -1.57
N SER A 55 -7.52 6.43 -1.34
CA SER A 55 -7.74 5.86 -0.01
C SER A 55 -6.83 4.68 0.32
N GLU A 56 -5.97 4.25 -0.60
CA GLU A 56 -5.05 3.12 -0.40
C GLU A 56 -3.60 3.60 -0.29
N VAL A 57 -2.74 2.79 0.33
CA VAL A 57 -1.30 2.98 0.24
C VAL A 57 -0.90 2.93 -1.23
N GLU A 58 -0.07 3.89 -1.65
CA GLU A 58 0.44 3.94 -3.02
C GLU A 58 1.41 2.78 -3.25
N THR A 59 1.17 1.97 -4.29
CA THR A 59 1.98 0.76 -4.57
C THR A 59 2.66 0.78 -5.93
N ILE A 60 2.32 1.71 -6.83
CA ILE A 60 2.86 1.73 -8.19
C ILE A 60 4.40 1.91 -8.19
N SER A 61 4.92 2.77 -7.32
CA SER A 61 6.38 2.95 -7.17
C SER A 61 7.06 1.69 -6.64
N LEU A 62 6.40 1.00 -5.70
CA LEU A 62 6.90 -0.24 -5.11
C LEU A 62 6.93 -1.36 -6.17
N ILE A 63 5.86 -1.53 -6.94
CA ILE A 63 5.80 -2.51 -8.05
C ILE A 63 6.96 -2.31 -9.02
N LYS A 64 7.20 -1.05 -9.43
CA LYS A 64 8.33 -0.71 -10.31
C LYS A 64 9.68 -1.05 -9.67
N TYR A 65 9.82 -0.86 -8.37
CA TYR A 65 11.04 -1.21 -7.64
C TYR A 65 11.24 -2.74 -7.61
N MET A 66 10.21 -3.50 -7.24
CA MET A 66 10.28 -4.96 -7.14
C MET A 66 10.63 -5.63 -8.48
N ILE A 67 10.08 -5.12 -9.59
CA ILE A 67 10.43 -5.58 -10.95
C ILE A 67 11.91 -5.32 -11.25
N LYS A 68 12.42 -4.12 -10.89
CA LYS A 68 13.85 -3.78 -11.07
C LYS A 68 14.77 -4.63 -10.18
N ASP A 69 14.28 -5.02 -9.01
CA ASP A 69 14.97 -5.91 -8.06
C ASP A 69 14.93 -7.39 -8.49
N GLY A 70 14.40 -7.69 -9.69
CA GLY A 70 14.37 -9.04 -10.25
C GLY A 70 13.26 -9.93 -9.69
N LYS A 71 12.34 -9.37 -8.91
CA LYS A 71 11.17 -10.11 -8.39
C LYS A 71 10.13 -10.25 -9.50
N LYS A 72 9.43 -11.40 -9.53
CA LYS A 72 8.19 -11.54 -10.31
C LYS A 72 7.06 -10.86 -9.54
N VAL A 73 6.35 -9.93 -10.17
CA VAL A 73 5.23 -9.19 -9.57
C VAL A 73 3.98 -9.40 -10.39
#